data_AF-A0A0C1VAX2-F1
#
_entry.id   AF-A0A0C1VAX2-F1
#
_cell.length_a   1.000
_cell.length_b   1.000
_cell.length_c   1.000
_cell.angle_alpha   90.00
_cell.angle_beta   90.00
_cell.angle_gamma   90.00
#
_symmetry.space_group_name_H-M   'P 1'
#
loop_
_entity.id
_entity.type
_entity.pdbx_description
1 polymer ?
#
loop_
_entity_poly.entity_id
_entity_poly.type
_entity_poly.pdbx_seq_one_letter_code
_entity_poly.pdbx_strand_id
1 'polypeptide(L)'
;MSNWDKVTQLVEASKDFILTDEERNLMLKAEQNAYERNLNEIKEVLDLAEKRLNGLGFWVENQVSDEGMRFRFSLAGYYGPGGFSTQYHISGPLVLGIINPAGDPFASFYSNDIDQCFLVGEDFNKANFEEFVIKEIEAYLQPENLITSKEQYDRFRALLTN
;
A
#
# COMPACT_ATOMS: atom_id res chain seq x y z
N MET A 1 30.56 -28.61 -8.85
CA MET A 1 29.82 -27.33 -8.86
C MET A 1 29.45 -27.03 -7.42
N SER A 2 29.97 -25.91 -6.90
CA SER A 2 29.63 -25.41 -5.58
C SER A 2 28.19 -24.91 -5.59
N ASN A 3 27.47 -25.03 -4.47
CA ASN A 3 26.16 -24.40 -4.30
C ASN A 3 26.22 -22.87 -4.52
N TRP A 4 27.41 -22.27 -4.47
CA TRP A 4 27.65 -20.84 -4.70
C TRP A 4 27.87 -20.46 -6.16
N ASP A 5 28.17 -21.40 -7.07
CA ASP A 5 28.53 -21.05 -8.46
C ASP A 5 27.38 -20.31 -9.15
N LYS A 6 26.13 -20.70 -8.87
CA LYS A 6 24.93 -20.03 -9.40
C LYS A 6 24.76 -18.61 -8.83
N VAL A 7 25.07 -18.41 -7.55
CA VAL A 7 25.00 -17.08 -6.92
C VAL A 7 26.06 -16.17 -7.52
N THR A 8 27.29 -16.66 -7.68
CA THR A 8 28.39 -15.91 -8.30
C THR A 8 28.03 -15.49 -9.71
N GLN A 9 27.51 -16.40 -10.54
CA GLN A 9 27.08 -16.08 -11.90
C GLN A 9 26.01 -14.99 -11.95
N LEU A 10 25.00 -15.05 -11.07
CA LEU A 10 23.95 -14.03 -11.00
C LEU A 10 24.52 -12.67 -10.58
N VAL A 11 25.37 -12.64 -9.55
CA VAL A 11 26.01 -11.40 -9.08
C VAL A 11 26.87 -10.80 -10.18
N GLU A 12 27.74 -11.59 -10.82
CA GLU A 12 28.62 -11.10 -11.88
C GLU A 12 27.86 -10.59 -13.09
N ALA A 13 26.81 -11.31 -13.53
CA ALA A 13 25.96 -10.86 -14.63
C ALA A 13 25.19 -9.56 -14.30
N SER A 14 24.89 -9.31 -13.03
CA SER A 14 24.15 -8.12 -12.60
C SER A 14 25.02 -6.87 -12.39
N LYS A 15 26.35 -7.02 -12.21
CA LYS A 15 27.25 -5.91 -11.81
C LYS A 15 27.16 -4.69 -12.71
N ASP A 16 27.04 -4.90 -14.02
CA ASP A 16 26.99 -3.82 -15.01
C ASP A 16 25.64 -3.10 -15.05
N PHE A 17 24.62 -3.64 -14.36
CA PHE A 17 23.26 -3.09 -14.29
C PHE A 17 22.94 -2.48 -12.91
N ILE A 18 23.85 -2.62 -11.94
CA ILE A 18 23.69 -2.04 -10.61
C ILE A 18 24.05 -0.57 -10.68
N LEU A 19 23.10 0.28 -10.29
CA LEU A 19 23.33 1.72 -10.16
C LEU A 19 24.46 2.00 -9.18
N THR A 20 25.31 2.97 -9.53
CA THR A 20 26.24 3.58 -8.59
C THR A 20 25.49 4.30 -7.46
N ASP A 21 26.17 4.57 -6.34
CA ASP A 21 25.57 5.32 -5.23
C ASP A 21 25.09 6.72 -5.67
N GLU A 22 25.79 7.35 -6.62
CA GLU A 22 25.43 8.66 -7.18
C GLU A 22 24.14 8.58 -8.00
N GLU A 23 24.03 7.60 -8.91
CA GLU A 23 22.82 7.37 -9.71
C GLU A 23 21.63 7.00 -8.83
N ARG A 24 21.85 6.16 -7.80
CA ARG A 24 20.83 5.80 -6.83
C ARG A 24 20.33 7.03 -6.07
N ASN A 25 21.23 7.91 -5.62
CA ASN A 25 20.84 9.14 -4.92
C ASN A 25 20.07 10.12 -5.82
N LEU A 26 20.44 10.22 -7.11
CA LEU A 26 19.72 11.02 -8.08
C LEU A 26 18.30 10.49 -8.30
N MET A 27 18.14 9.18 -8.45
CA MET A 27 16.85 8.52 -8.59
C MET A 27 15.97 8.73 -7.35
N LEU A 28 16.50 8.49 -6.15
CA LEU A 28 15.76 8.71 -4.89
C LEU A 28 15.28 10.16 -4.76
N LYS A 29 16.09 11.13 -5.17
CA LYS A 29 15.71 12.54 -5.16
C LYS A 29 14.63 12.85 -6.21
N ALA A 30 14.70 12.23 -7.39
CA ALA A 30 13.69 12.40 -8.43
C ALA A 30 12.33 11.86 -7.96
N GLU A 31 12.32 10.67 -7.37
CA GLU A 31 11.14 10.03 -6.77
C GLU A 31 10.51 10.90 -5.66
N GLN A 32 11.32 11.40 -4.73
CA GLN A 32 10.83 12.27 -3.65
C GLN A 32 10.22 13.57 -4.20
N ASN A 33 10.90 14.22 -5.15
CA ASN A 33 10.35 15.43 -5.78
C ASN A 33 9.06 15.14 -6.53
N ALA A 34 8.94 13.96 -7.15
CA ALA A 34 7.71 13.55 -7.83
C ALA A 34 6.57 13.35 -6.82
N TYR A 35 6.82 12.62 -5.73
CA TYR A 35 5.88 12.45 -4.64
C TYR A 35 5.37 13.81 -4.10
N GLU A 36 6.29 14.75 -3.83
CA GLU A 36 5.95 16.10 -3.36
C GLU A 36 5.05 16.86 -4.34
N ARG A 37 5.27 16.71 -5.65
CA ARG A 37 4.38 17.28 -6.68
C ARG A 37 3.00 16.64 -6.68
N ASN A 38 2.92 15.34 -6.39
CA ASN A 38 1.68 14.56 -6.39
C ASN A 38 0.83 14.75 -5.12
N LEU A 39 1.40 15.36 -4.06
CA LEU A 39 0.74 15.50 -2.74
C LEU A 39 -0.66 16.08 -2.79
N ASN A 40 -0.91 17.07 -3.65
CA ASN A 40 -2.24 17.69 -3.75
C ASN A 40 -3.27 16.70 -4.29
N GLU A 41 -2.91 15.90 -5.28
CA GLU A 41 -3.80 14.89 -5.85
C GLU A 41 -4.03 13.74 -4.88
N ILE A 42 -2.98 13.31 -4.17
CA ILE A 42 -3.07 12.31 -3.10
C ILE A 42 -4.03 12.79 -2.00
N LYS A 43 -3.85 14.01 -1.51
CA LYS A 43 -4.72 14.61 -0.48
C LYS A 43 -6.17 14.70 -0.95
N GLU A 44 -6.40 15.15 -2.18
CA GLU A 44 -7.76 15.23 -2.74
C GLU A 44 -8.48 13.88 -2.70
N VAL A 45 -7.80 12.80 -3.12
CA VAL A 45 -8.35 11.44 -3.13
C VAL A 45 -8.64 10.95 -1.70
N LEU A 46 -7.67 11.10 -0.79
CA LEU A 46 -7.80 10.61 0.58
C LEU A 46 -8.81 11.41 1.41
N ASP A 47 -8.88 12.72 1.24
CA ASP A 47 -9.87 13.59 1.92
C ASP A 47 -11.29 13.26 1.45
N LEU A 48 -11.46 12.96 0.16
CA LEU A 48 -12.75 12.51 -0.37
C LEU A 48 -13.12 11.14 0.21
N ALA A 49 -12.18 10.20 0.24
CA ALA A 49 -12.40 8.86 0.82
C ALA A 49 -12.77 8.96 2.31
N GLU A 50 -12.02 9.74 3.09
CA GLU A 50 -12.31 10.02 4.50
C GLU A 50 -13.73 10.57 4.68
N LYS A 51 -14.12 11.59 3.91
CA LYS A 51 -15.47 12.16 3.99
C LYS A 51 -16.55 11.13 3.71
N ARG A 52 -16.35 10.25 2.72
CA ARG A 52 -17.31 9.19 2.36
C ARG A 52 -17.40 8.14 3.47
N LEU A 53 -16.26 7.67 3.97
CA LEU A 53 -16.18 6.67 5.04
C LEU A 53 -16.77 7.17 6.35
N ASN A 54 -16.47 8.42 6.75
CA ASN A 54 -17.08 9.06 7.93
C ASN A 54 -18.61 9.13 7.79
N GLY A 55 -19.12 9.43 6.59
CA GLY A 55 -20.56 9.41 6.30
C GLY A 55 -21.22 8.02 6.42
N LEU A 56 -20.42 6.95 6.32
CA LEU A 56 -20.85 5.57 6.52
C LEU A 56 -20.60 5.06 7.95
N GLY A 57 -20.08 5.90 8.85
CA GLY A 57 -19.84 5.56 10.25
C GLY A 57 -18.49 4.91 10.54
N PHE A 58 -17.53 4.96 9.61
CA PHE A 58 -16.17 4.52 9.89
C PHE A 58 -15.44 5.50 10.82
N TRP A 59 -14.51 4.99 11.61
CA TRP A 59 -13.40 5.76 12.14
C TRP A 59 -12.30 5.83 11.07
N VAL A 60 -11.73 7.01 10.83
CA VAL A 60 -10.67 7.24 9.82
C VAL A 60 -9.51 8.01 10.44
N GLU A 61 -8.29 7.64 10.07
CA GLU A 61 -7.06 8.41 10.26
C GLU A 61 -6.44 8.70 8.90
N ASN A 62 -6.33 9.97 8.54
CA ASN A 62 -5.78 10.45 7.29
C ASN A 62 -4.61 11.40 7.57
N GLN A 63 -3.38 10.96 7.30
CA GLN A 63 -2.15 11.72 7.51
C GLN A 63 -1.35 11.74 6.22
N VAL A 64 -1.09 12.92 5.68
CA VAL A 64 -0.31 13.10 4.44
C VAL A 64 0.69 14.25 4.63
N SER A 65 1.98 13.94 4.54
CA SER A 65 3.09 14.89 4.59
C SER A 65 4.09 14.64 3.45
N ASP A 66 5.08 15.52 3.34
CA ASP A 66 6.28 15.36 2.51
C ASP A 66 7.09 14.11 2.88
N GLU A 67 7.06 13.69 4.15
CA GLU A 67 7.75 12.49 4.62
C GLU A 67 7.02 11.17 4.29
N GLY A 68 5.73 11.24 3.93
CA GLY A 68 4.93 10.08 3.56
C GLY A 68 3.44 10.22 3.87
N MET A 69 2.71 9.13 3.75
CA MET A 69 1.28 9.07 4.06
C MET A 69 0.87 7.84 4.85
N ARG A 70 -0.19 7.99 5.61
CA ARG A 70 -0.87 6.93 6.35
C ARG A 70 -2.36 7.17 6.28
N PHE A 71 -3.08 6.17 5.78
CA PHE A 71 -4.52 6.17 5.69
C PHE A 71 -5.04 4.91 6.37
N ARG A 72 -5.77 5.06 7.48
CA ARG A 72 -6.37 3.95 8.24
C ARG A 72 -7.86 4.15 8.39
N PHE A 73 -8.58 3.05 8.42
CA PHE A 73 -10.02 3.07 8.62
C PHE A 73 -10.49 1.81 9.35
N SER A 74 -11.59 1.95 10.09
CA SER A 74 -12.23 0.85 10.78
C SER A 74 -13.73 1.09 10.91
N LEU A 75 -14.51 0.02 10.78
CA LEU A 75 -15.96 0.04 10.99
C LEU A 75 -16.33 -0.92 12.12
N ALA A 76 -17.25 -0.49 12.99
CA ALA A 76 -17.75 -1.35 14.06
C ALA A 76 -18.32 -2.66 13.50
N GLY A 77 -17.90 -3.80 14.06
CA GLY A 77 -18.31 -5.12 13.58
C GLY A 77 -17.40 -5.74 12.51
N TYR A 78 -16.27 -5.11 12.18
CA TYR A 78 -15.23 -5.68 11.31
C TYR A 78 -13.89 -5.85 12.04
N TYR A 79 -13.15 -6.91 11.70
CA TYR A 79 -11.77 -7.19 12.08
C TYR A 79 -10.79 -6.63 11.04
N GLY A 80 -9.53 -6.48 11.45
CA GLY A 80 -8.43 -6.01 10.59
C GLY A 80 -8.16 -4.51 10.73
N PRO A 81 -6.94 -4.04 10.46
CA PRO A 81 -6.62 -2.64 10.28
C PRO A 81 -6.90 -2.35 8.81
N GLY A 82 -8.04 -1.72 8.53
CA GLY A 82 -8.23 -1.14 7.22
C GLY A 82 -7.14 -0.07 7.02
N GLY A 83 -6.41 -0.12 5.91
CA GLY A 83 -5.49 0.94 5.55
C GLY A 83 -4.13 0.53 5.03
N PHE A 84 -3.36 1.55 4.68
CA PHE A 84 -2.02 1.46 4.11
C PHE A 84 -1.17 2.65 4.58
N SER A 85 0.14 2.51 4.47
CA SER A 85 1.07 3.61 4.69
C SER A 85 2.26 3.52 3.75
N THR A 86 2.90 4.65 3.50
CA THR A 86 4.16 4.68 2.75
C THR A 86 5.22 3.87 3.46
N GLN A 87 5.98 3.10 2.68
CA GLN A 87 7.17 2.39 3.09
C GLN A 87 8.31 2.75 2.13
N TYR A 88 9.49 2.98 2.70
CA TYR A 88 10.70 3.06 1.89
C TYR A 88 11.09 1.65 1.49
N HIS A 89 11.06 1.35 0.19
CA HIS A 89 11.64 0.12 -0.31
C HIS A 89 13.14 0.14 0.02
N ILE A 90 13.70 -0.95 0.60
CA ILE A 90 15.07 -1.01 1.19
C ILE A 90 16.16 -0.47 0.24
N SER A 91 15.90 -0.52 -1.05
CA SER A 91 16.76 0.05 -2.10
C SER A 91 15.99 0.60 -3.31
N GLY A 92 14.74 1.02 -3.14
CA GLY A 92 13.84 1.37 -4.25
C GLY A 92 12.98 2.61 -4.01
N PRO A 93 11.98 2.85 -4.88
CA PRO A 93 11.09 4.01 -4.80
C PRO A 93 10.20 3.98 -3.55
N LEU A 94 9.52 5.10 -3.28
CA LEU A 94 8.49 5.16 -2.25
C LEU A 94 7.28 4.34 -2.71
N VAL A 95 6.88 3.35 -1.89
CA VAL A 95 5.77 2.44 -2.20
C VAL A 95 4.72 2.48 -1.10
N LEU A 96 3.51 1.99 -1.40
CA LEU A 96 2.50 1.75 -0.38
C LEU A 96 2.58 0.32 0.16
N GLY A 97 2.70 0.22 1.48
CA GLY A 97 2.50 -1.03 2.22
C GLY A 97 1.11 -1.09 2.83
N ILE A 98 0.46 -2.26 2.75
CA ILE A 98 -0.81 -2.53 3.42
C ILE A 98 -0.54 -2.80 4.91
N ILE A 99 -1.32 -2.20 5.80
CA ILE A 99 -1.13 -2.38 7.25
C ILE A 99 -1.56 -3.79 7.62
N ASN A 100 -0.71 -4.52 8.33
CA ASN A 100 -1.02 -5.87 8.78
C ASN A 100 -1.33 -5.85 10.28
N PRO A 101 -2.49 -6.36 10.73
CA PRO A 101 -2.83 -6.40 12.15
C PRO A 101 -2.01 -7.38 12.96
N ALA A 102 -1.39 -8.36 12.30
CA ALA A 102 -0.75 -9.47 12.98
C ALA A 102 0.62 -9.03 13.52
N GLY A 103 0.62 -8.50 14.73
CA GLY A 103 1.83 -8.24 15.52
C GLY A 103 2.01 -6.77 15.88
N ASP A 104 2.03 -5.87 14.87
CA ASP A 104 2.29 -4.44 15.06
C ASP A 104 1.36 -3.58 14.19
N PRO A 105 0.44 -2.79 14.80
CA PRO A 105 -0.49 -1.92 14.07
C PRO A 105 0.19 -0.73 13.36
N PHE A 106 1.50 -0.54 13.53
CA PHE A 106 2.28 0.46 12.83
C PHE A 106 3.08 -0.13 11.66
N ALA A 107 3.23 -1.45 11.58
CA ALA A 107 3.92 -2.12 10.50
C ALA A 107 3.02 -2.25 9.27
N SER A 108 3.59 -2.00 8.10
CA SER A 108 2.92 -2.24 6.83
C SER A 108 3.81 -3.03 5.89
N PHE A 109 3.18 -3.80 5.00
CA PHE A 109 3.81 -4.81 4.19
C PHE A 109 3.54 -4.52 2.72
N TYR A 110 4.58 -4.60 1.91
CA TYR A 110 4.51 -4.50 0.45
C TYR A 110 5.07 -5.79 -0.16
N SER A 111 4.73 -6.06 -1.42
CA SER A 111 5.26 -7.23 -2.13
C SER A 111 6.75 -7.03 -2.40
N ASN A 112 7.57 -8.08 -2.27
CA ASN A 112 8.97 -8.02 -2.73
C ASN A 112 9.06 -7.91 -4.27
N ASP A 113 7.97 -8.20 -4.98
CA ASP A 113 7.83 -7.93 -6.40
C ASP A 113 7.39 -6.48 -6.59
N ILE A 114 8.29 -5.65 -7.10
CA ILE A 114 8.08 -4.21 -7.26
C ILE A 114 6.93 -3.89 -8.22
N ASP A 115 6.69 -4.76 -9.22
CA ASP A 115 5.62 -4.60 -10.20
C ASP A 115 4.22 -4.76 -9.56
N GLN A 116 4.16 -5.33 -8.36
CA GLN A 116 2.92 -5.48 -7.58
C GLN A 116 2.74 -4.36 -6.56
N CYS A 117 3.72 -3.47 -6.39
CA CYS A 117 3.64 -2.35 -5.46
C CYS A 117 2.94 -1.15 -6.10
N PHE A 118 2.18 -0.42 -5.31
CA PHE A 118 1.68 0.88 -5.74
C PHE A 118 2.78 1.94 -5.58
N LEU A 119 3.20 2.54 -6.69
CA LEU A 119 4.24 3.57 -6.75
C LEU A 119 3.62 4.97 -6.60
N VAL A 120 4.20 5.80 -5.74
CA VAL A 120 3.63 7.12 -5.41
C VAL A 120 4.49 8.30 -5.87
N GLY A 121 5.65 8.01 -6.47
CA GLY A 121 6.58 9.00 -7.01
C GLY A 121 6.42 9.20 -8.52
N GLU A 122 7.42 8.86 -9.33
CA GLU A 122 7.46 9.21 -10.77
C GLU A 122 6.33 8.57 -11.58
N ASP A 123 5.94 7.35 -11.24
CA ASP A 123 4.89 6.58 -11.92
C ASP A 123 3.49 6.77 -11.34
N PHE A 124 3.30 7.78 -10.48
CA PHE A 124 2.00 8.04 -9.86
C PHE A 124 0.95 8.37 -10.91
N ASN A 125 -0.23 7.76 -10.74
CA ASN A 125 -1.41 8.08 -11.51
C ASN A 125 -2.62 8.18 -10.58
N LYS A 126 -3.28 9.34 -10.57
CA LYS A 126 -4.43 9.60 -9.70
C LYS A 126 -5.56 8.59 -9.86
N ALA A 127 -5.92 8.21 -11.09
CA ALA A 127 -7.01 7.25 -11.31
C ALA A 127 -6.66 5.86 -10.77
N ASN A 128 -5.43 5.40 -10.99
CA ASN A 128 -4.95 4.15 -10.41
C ASN A 128 -4.94 4.22 -8.87
N PHE A 129 -4.61 5.38 -8.30
CA PHE A 129 -4.61 5.58 -6.85
C PHE A 129 -6.02 5.55 -6.28
N GLU A 130 -6.99 6.19 -6.94
CA GLU A 130 -8.41 6.10 -6.58
C GLU A 130 -8.89 4.64 -6.59
N GLU A 131 -8.57 3.89 -7.66
CA GLU A 131 -8.91 2.47 -7.74
C GLU A 131 -8.25 1.64 -6.63
N PHE A 132 -6.99 1.92 -6.32
CA PHE A 132 -6.27 1.26 -5.23
C PHE A 132 -6.97 1.50 -3.88
N VAL A 133 -7.29 2.75 -3.55
CA VAL A 133 -7.98 3.12 -2.30
C VAL A 133 -9.33 2.39 -2.18
N ILE A 134 -10.10 2.33 -3.27
CA ILE A 134 -11.39 1.64 -3.29
C ILE A 134 -11.21 0.14 -3.11
N LYS A 135 -10.25 -0.50 -3.80
CA LYS A 135 -9.96 -1.93 -3.65
C LYS A 135 -9.60 -2.29 -2.21
N GLU A 136 -8.81 -1.47 -1.53
CA GLU A 136 -8.46 -1.70 -0.12
C GLU A 136 -9.68 -1.61 0.81
N ILE A 137 -10.59 -0.65 0.57
CA ILE A 137 -11.84 -0.53 1.33
C ILE A 137 -12.76 -1.73 1.05
N GLU A 138 -12.87 -2.16 -0.20
CA GLU A 138 -13.66 -3.34 -0.59
C GLU A 138 -13.09 -4.62 0.03
N ALA A 139 -11.76 -4.79 0.02
CA ALA A 139 -11.08 -5.91 0.65
C ALA A 139 -11.34 -5.94 2.17
N TYR A 140 -11.34 -4.78 2.83
CA TYR A 140 -11.68 -4.68 4.25
C TYR A 140 -13.13 -5.09 4.53
N LEU A 141 -14.07 -4.70 3.66
CA LEU A 141 -15.50 -4.98 3.82
C LEU A 141 -15.91 -6.42 3.46
N GLN A 142 -14.96 -7.27 3.07
CA GLN A 142 -15.25 -8.66 2.76
C GLN A 142 -15.82 -9.43 3.96
N PRO A 143 -16.70 -10.42 3.73
CA PRO A 143 -17.34 -11.25 4.76
C PRO A 143 -16.35 -11.86 5.75
N GLU A 144 -15.16 -12.21 5.29
CA GLU A 144 -14.09 -12.83 6.07
C GLU A 144 -13.59 -11.93 7.21
N ASN A 145 -13.76 -10.62 7.08
CA ASN A 145 -13.41 -9.65 8.12
C ASN A 145 -14.60 -9.33 9.04
N LEU A 146 -15.81 -9.83 8.78
CA LEU A 146 -16.98 -9.47 9.56
C LEU A 146 -17.05 -10.28 10.87
N ILE A 147 -17.21 -9.60 12.01
CA ILE A 147 -17.41 -10.21 13.33
C ILE A 147 -18.81 -10.86 13.38
N THR A 148 -18.93 -12.12 13.00
CA THR A 148 -20.22 -12.83 12.88
C THR A 148 -20.18 -14.29 13.30
N SER A 149 -21.36 -14.87 13.55
CA SER A 149 -21.51 -16.32 13.64
C SER A 149 -21.40 -16.97 12.25
N LYS A 150 -21.07 -18.27 12.19
CA LYS A 150 -20.97 -19.02 10.92
C LYS A 150 -22.23 -18.90 10.05
N GLU A 151 -23.41 -18.98 10.65
CA GLU A 151 -24.67 -18.86 9.91
C GLU A 151 -24.87 -17.46 9.31
N GLN A 152 -24.47 -16.41 10.03
CA GLN A 152 -24.53 -15.03 9.54
C GLN A 152 -23.53 -14.79 8.41
N TYR A 153 -22.32 -15.34 8.53
CA TYR A 153 -21.29 -15.31 7.50
C TYR A 153 -21.77 -15.96 6.19
N ASP A 154 -22.32 -17.19 6.25
CA ASP A 154 -22.79 -17.91 5.07
C ASP A 154 -23.93 -17.15 4.35
N ARG A 155 -24.85 -16.53 5.11
CA ARG A 155 -25.93 -15.69 4.57
C ARG A 155 -25.38 -14.43 3.89
N PHE A 156 -24.38 -13.78 4.48
CA PHE A 156 -23.79 -12.55 3.92
C PHE A 156 -23.05 -12.83 2.61
N ARG A 157 -22.29 -13.94 2.52
CA ARG A 157 -21.65 -14.37 1.26
C ARG A 157 -22.66 -14.63 0.14
N ALA A 158 -23.80 -15.25 0.45
CA ALA A 158 -24.87 -15.49 -0.53
C ALA A 158 -25.53 -14.20 -1.04
N LEU A 159 -25.54 -13.13 -0.24
CA LEU A 159 -26.07 -11.82 -0.65
C LEU A 159 -25.12 -11.07 -1.59
N LEU A 160 -23.81 -11.20 -1.42
CA LEU A 160 -22.80 -10.52 -2.26
C LEU A 160 -22.55 -11.19 -3.61
N THR A 161 -23.00 -12.43 -3.80
CA THR A 161 -22.83 -13.20 -5.05
C THR A 161 -24.05 -13.12 -5.98
N ASN A 162 -25.11 -12.39 -5.59
CA ASN A 162 -26.29 -12.07 -6.40
C ASN A 162 -26.27 -10.60 -6.84
#